data_AF-A0A7X8VDT1-F1
#
_entry.id   AF-A0A7X8VDT1-F1
#
_cell.length_a   1.000
_cell.length_b   1.000
_cell.length_c   1.000
_cell.angle_alpha   90.00
_cell.angle_beta   90.00
_cell.angle_gamma   90.00
#
_symmetry.space_group_name_H-M   'P 1'
#
loop_
_entity.id
_entity.type
_entity.pdbx_description
1 polymer ?
#
loop_
_entity_poly.entity_id
_entity_poly.type
_entity_poly.pdbx_seq_one_letter_code
_entity_poly.pdbx_strand_id
1 'polypeptide(L)'
;MKKRFSTEELSDAELVEPFKFTKGCKVLKVPAKDKYGVYKFGDLLFELNTDTGHAKQISDENIKQKLEQRLIELMEENDAPAEQYKRLGLKE
;
A
#
# COMPACT_ATOMS: atom_id res chain seq x y z
N MET A 1 2.16 -14.19 11.87
CA MET A 1 3.04 -14.87 10.88
C MET A 1 2.76 -16.37 10.93
N LYS A 2 2.47 -17.02 9.80
CA LYS A 2 2.17 -18.47 9.75
C LYS A 2 3.42 -19.36 9.52
N LYS A 3 4.54 -18.77 9.10
CA LYS A 3 5.85 -19.44 8.92
C LYS A 3 6.99 -18.41 9.08
N ARG A 4 8.21 -18.89 9.33
CA ARG A 4 9.45 -18.09 9.23
C ARG A 4 9.77 -17.81 7.76
N PHE A 5 10.61 -16.80 7.51
CA PHE A 5 11.20 -16.61 6.18
C PHE A 5 12.11 -17.79 5.85
N SER A 6 12.05 -18.22 4.60
CA SER A 6 12.98 -19.17 4.01
C SER A 6 14.32 -18.50 3.67
N THR A 7 15.35 -19.32 3.43
CA THR A 7 16.67 -18.85 3.00
C THR A 7 16.60 -18.11 1.67
N GLU A 8 15.72 -18.54 0.77
CA GLU A 8 15.53 -17.94 -0.56
C GLU A 8 14.73 -16.63 -0.50
N GLU A 9 13.89 -16.44 0.52
CA GLU A 9 13.22 -15.14 0.74
C GLU A 9 14.21 -14.11 1.31
N LEU A 10 15.17 -14.54 2.12
CA LEU A 10 16.15 -13.65 2.77
C LEU A 10 17.43 -13.41 1.96
N SER A 11 17.67 -14.15 0.88
CA SER A 11 18.92 -14.03 0.09
C SER A 11 19.15 -12.63 -0.45
N ASP A 12 18.07 -11.94 -0.82
CA ASP A 12 18.07 -10.59 -1.38
C ASP A 12 17.55 -9.54 -0.37
N ALA A 13 17.62 -9.84 0.93
CA ALA A 13 17.18 -8.92 1.96
C ALA A 13 18.22 -7.83 2.23
N GLU A 14 17.74 -6.60 2.44
CA GLU A 14 18.58 -5.43 2.66
C GLU A 14 18.23 -4.74 3.98
N LEU A 15 19.23 -4.25 4.69
CA LEU A 15 19.02 -3.43 5.88
C LEU A 15 18.87 -1.96 5.45
N VAL A 16 17.69 -1.39 5.67
CA VAL A 16 17.37 -0.02 5.25
C VAL A 16 17.21 0.91 6.45
N GLU A 17 17.25 2.21 6.15
CA GLU A 17 17.11 3.26 7.15
C GLU A 17 15.76 3.19 7.90
N PRO A 18 15.72 3.68 9.15
CA PRO A 18 14.53 3.62 10.00
C PRO A 18 13.37 4.42 9.42
N PHE A 19 12.15 3.95 9.69
CA PHE A 19 10.95 4.78 9.55
C PHE A 19 10.77 5.65 10.80
N LYS A 20 9.97 6.73 10.70
CA LYS A 20 9.64 7.60 11.85
C LYS A 20 9.17 6.81 13.08
N PHE A 21 8.45 5.71 12.90
CA PHE A 21 7.91 4.89 14.00
C PHE A 21 8.88 3.81 14.52
N THR A 22 10.03 3.57 13.88
CA THR A 22 10.97 2.50 14.28
C THR A 22 12.00 2.95 15.32
N LYS A 23 11.82 4.14 15.91
CA LYS A 23 12.66 4.66 17.02
C LYS A 23 14.17 4.64 16.71
N GLY A 24 14.54 4.87 15.45
CA GLY A 24 15.94 4.86 14.99
C GLY A 24 16.51 3.46 14.70
N CYS A 25 15.74 2.39 14.90
CA CYS A 25 16.16 1.05 14.52
C CYS A 25 15.99 0.84 13.02
N LYS A 26 17.07 0.41 12.36
CA LYS A 26 17.05 -0.04 10.97
C LYS A 26 16.12 -1.24 10.80
N VAL A 27 15.54 -1.38 9.61
CA VAL A 27 14.58 -2.44 9.29
C VAL A 27 15.04 -3.30 8.13
N LEU A 28 14.62 -4.55 8.12
CA LEU A 28 14.93 -5.48 7.04
C LEU A 28 13.89 -5.37 5.93
N LYS A 29 14.33 -4.96 4.74
CA LYS A 29 13.55 -4.96 3.51
C LYS A 29 13.73 -6.31 2.81
N VAL A 30 12.62 -7.01 2.59
CA VAL A 30 12.63 -8.34 1.96
C VAL A 30 11.76 -8.27 0.71
N PRO A 31 12.25 -8.71 -0.47
CA PRO A 31 11.46 -8.73 -1.69
C PRO A 31 10.17 -9.55 -1.53
N ALA A 32 9.04 -8.91 -1.81
CA ALA A 32 7.72 -9.55 -1.76
C ALA A 32 7.32 -10.06 -3.15
N LYS A 33 6.78 -11.28 -3.20
CA LYS A 33 6.17 -11.85 -4.41
C LYS A 33 4.66 -11.61 -4.37
N ASP A 34 4.11 -10.97 -5.40
CA ASP A 34 2.65 -10.91 -5.56
C ASP A 34 2.13 -12.27 -6.02
N LYS A 35 1.48 -13.00 -5.11
CA LYS A 35 0.97 -14.35 -5.38
C LYS A 35 -0.31 -14.35 -6.22
N TYR A 36 -1.10 -13.28 -6.16
CA TYR A 36 -2.46 -13.27 -6.73
C TYR A 36 -2.65 -12.21 -7.82
N GLY A 37 -1.68 -11.31 -8.01
CA GLY A 37 -1.78 -10.24 -8.99
C GLY A 37 -2.90 -9.28 -8.64
N VAL A 38 -3.20 -9.04 -7.35
CA VAL A 38 -4.43 -8.37 -6.93
C VAL A 38 -4.52 -6.95 -7.47
N TYR A 39 -3.36 -6.32 -7.69
CA TYR A 39 -3.28 -4.99 -8.29
C TYR A 39 -4.03 -4.86 -9.63
N LYS A 40 -4.17 -5.95 -10.41
CA LYS A 40 -4.88 -5.93 -11.70
C LYS A 40 -6.37 -5.64 -11.61
N PHE A 41 -6.97 -5.77 -10.42
CA PHE A 41 -8.41 -5.54 -10.24
C PHE A 41 -8.75 -4.06 -10.07
N GLY A 42 -7.76 -3.18 -9.88
CA GLY A 42 -7.94 -1.74 -9.75
C GLY A 42 -8.69 -1.34 -8.48
N ASP A 43 -9.17 -0.10 -8.49
CA ASP A 43 -9.82 0.53 -7.34
C ASP A 43 -11.34 0.52 -7.47
N LEU A 44 -12.03 0.44 -6.34
CA LEU A 44 -13.48 0.48 -6.23
C LEU A 44 -13.91 1.59 -5.28
N LEU A 45 -14.96 2.32 -5.65
CA LEU A 45 -15.51 3.42 -4.86
C LEU A 45 -16.97 3.12 -4.50
N PHE A 46 -17.34 3.32 -3.24
CA PHE A 46 -18.68 3.05 -2.71
C PHE A 46 -19.13 4.14 -1.73
N GLU A 47 -20.44 4.39 -1.67
CA GLU A 47 -21.04 5.30 -0.69
C GLU A 47 -21.53 4.51 0.54
N LEU A 48 -20.80 4.59 1.63
CA LEU A 48 -21.03 3.77 2.82
C LEU A 48 -22.36 4.06 3.51
N ASN A 49 -22.86 5.30 3.43
CA ASN A 49 -24.09 5.70 4.11
C ASN A 49 -25.35 5.10 3.46
N THR A 50 -25.31 4.91 2.14
CA THR A 50 -26.47 4.46 1.36
C THR A 50 -26.33 3.04 0.82
N ASP A 51 -25.12 2.48 0.82
CA ASP A 51 -24.82 1.17 0.26
C ASP A 51 -23.97 0.32 1.22
N THR A 52 -24.61 -0.17 2.29
CA THR A 52 -23.98 -1.03 3.30
C THR A 52 -23.48 -2.37 2.75
N GLY A 53 -23.96 -2.78 1.57
CA GLY A 53 -23.58 -4.02 0.91
C GLY A 53 -22.49 -3.86 -0.16
N HIS A 54 -22.02 -2.64 -0.44
CA HIS A 54 -21.11 -2.34 -1.56
C HIS A 54 -21.63 -2.90 -2.90
N ALA A 55 -22.95 -2.88 -3.11
CA ALA A 55 -23.59 -3.44 -4.30
C ALA A 55 -23.53 -2.48 -5.50
N LYS A 56 -23.30 -1.19 -5.27
CA LYS A 56 -23.32 -0.13 -6.28
C LYS A 56 -21.99 0.60 -6.30
N GLN A 57 -21.09 0.15 -7.18
CA GLN A 57 -19.85 0.86 -7.45
C GLN A 57 -20.13 2.24 -8.07
N ILE A 58 -19.40 3.24 -7.60
CA ILE A 58 -19.41 4.61 -8.10
C ILE A 58 -18.25 4.77 -9.09
N SER A 59 -18.51 5.48 -10.18
CA SER A 59 -17.48 5.93 -11.13
C SER A 59 -17.55 7.45 -11.21
N ASP A 60 -16.73 8.11 -10.38
CA ASP A 60 -16.59 9.57 -10.33
C ASP A 60 -15.12 9.93 -10.14
N GLU A 61 -14.51 10.49 -11.19
CA GLU A 61 -13.10 10.85 -11.20
C GLU A 61 -12.76 11.98 -10.22
N ASN A 62 -13.69 12.90 -9.95
CA ASN A 62 -13.43 13.99 -9.01
C ASN A 62 -13.34 13.46 -7.58
N ILE A 63 -14.23 12.53 -7.22
CA ILE A 63 -14.19 11.88 -5.89
C ILE A 63 -12.93 11.03 -5.78
N LYS A 64 -12.60 10.27 -6.82
CA LYS A 64 -11.39 9.44 -6.86
C LYS A 64 -10.13 10.28 -6.63
N GLN A 65 -9.92 11.34 -7.43
CA GLN A 65 -8.75 12.22 -7.28
C GLN A 65 -8.66 12.87 -5.89
N LYS A 66 -9.81 13.29 -5.33
CA LYS A 66 -9.85 13.85 -3.98
C LYS A 66 -9.40 12.83 -2.93
N LEU A 67 -9.82 11.57 -3.06
CA LEU A 67 -9.44 10.50 -2.14
C LEU A 67 -7.98 10.07 -2.33
N GLU A 68 -7.49 10.01 -3.56
CA GLU A 68 -6.08 9.75 -3.87
C GLU A 68 -5.17 10.81 -3.26
N GLN A 69 -5.51 12.09 -3.40
CA GLN A 69 -4.77 13.19 -2.79
C GLN A 69 -4.74 13.06 -1.26
N ARG A 70 -5.88 12.72 -0.64
CA ARG A 70 -5.94 12.52 0.81
C ARG A 70 -5.14 11.30 1.27
N LEU A 71 -5.11 10.24 0.46
CA LEU A 71 -4.30 9.05 0.70
C LEU A 71 -2.81 9.39 0.65
N ILE A 72 -2.37 10.17 -0.35
CA ILE A 72 -0.98 10.63 -0.47
C ILE A 72 -0.56 11.42 0.79
N GLU A 73 -1.37 12.38 1.23
CA GLU A 73 -1.08 13.16 2.45
C GLU A 73 -0.90 12.27 3.68
N LEU A 74 -1.78 11.30 3.88
CA LEU A 74 -1.69 10.35 4.99
C LEU A 74 -0.47 9.43 4.87
N MET A 75 -0.12 9.02 3.65
CA MET A 75 1.09 8.22 3.40
C MET A 75 2.37 9.00 3.73
N GLU A 76 2.43 10.29 3.40
CA GLU A 76 3.57 11.15 3.75
C GLU A 76 3.68 11.39 5.25
N GLU A 77 2.54 11.65 5.90
CA GLU A 77 2.46 11.80 7.36
C GLU A 77 3.03 10.56 8.07
N ASN A 78 2.67 9.36 7.57
CA ASN A 78 3.06 8.08 8.13
C ASN A 78 4.39 7.52 7.60
N ASP A 79 5.17 8.31 6.86
CA ASP A 79 6.49 7.91 6.36
C ASP A 79 6.45 6.65 5.47
N ALA A 80 5.42 6.55 4.64
CA ALA A 80 5.26 5.42 3.74
C ALA A 80 6.43 5.34 2.74
N PRO A 81 6.96 4.14 2.47
CA PRO A 81 8.07 3.97 1.54
C PRO A 81 7.66 4.27 0.09
N ALA A 82 8.62 4.73 -0.73
CA ALA A 82 8.39 5.13 -2.12
C ALA A 82 7.71 4.04 -2.97
N GLU A 83 8.06 2.77 -2.73
CA GLU A 83 7.49 1.63 -3.46
C GLU A 83 5.98 1.49 -3.25
N GLN A 84 5.41 2.01 -2.16
CA GLN A 84 3.95 1.99 -1.97
C GLN A 84 3.24 2.96 -2.89
N TYR A 85 3.80 4.14 -3.16
CA TYR A 85 3.22 5.08 -4.12
C TYR A 85 3.25 4.51 -5.53
N LYS A 86 4.37 3.90 -5.92
CA LYS A 86 4.52 3.21 -7.19
C LYS A 86 3.55 2.03 -7.32
N ARG A 87 3.40 1.23 -6.26
CA ARG A 87 2.45 0.11 -6.22
C ARG A 87 1.00 0.58 -6.40
N LEU A 88 0.65 1.75 -5.89
CA LEU A 88 -0.70 2.29 -5.98
C LEU A 88 -0.93 3.16 -7.23
N GLY A 89 0.12 3.45 -8.02
CA GLY A 89 0.02 4.34 -9.18
C GLY A 89 -0.20 5.82 -8.83
N LEU A 90 0.16 6.23 -7.61
CA LEU A 90 -0.09 7.59 -7.10
C LEU A 90 1.02 8.59 -7.44
N LYS A 91 2.28 8.14 -7.58
CA LYS A 91 3.46 8.94 -7.94
C LYS A 91 4.45 8.08 -8.74
N GLU A 92 5.24 8.70 -9.61
CA GLU A 92 6.36 8.06 -10.34
C GLU A 92 7.61 7.88 -9.46
#